data_AF-A0A835AF03-F1
#
_entry.id   AF-A0A835AF03-F1
#
_cell.length_a   1.000
_cell.length_b   1.000
_cell.length_c   1.000
_cell.angle_alpha   90.00
_cell.angle_beta   90.00
_cell.angle_gamma   90.00
#
_symmetry.space_group_name_H-M   'P 1'
#
loop_
_entity.id
_entity.type
_entity.pdbx_description
1 polymer ?
#
loop_
_entity_poly.entity_id
_entity_poly.type
_entity_poly.pdbx_seq_one_letter_code
_entity_poly.pdbx_strand_id
1 'polypeptide(L)'
;MNWNPRLIAILSCVCKWFDEVAKQVLWKEFCHARAPKMMLDLHSGGSHIVDGNWKALGKLLIYCNGCTKGGLFNNIHVPGHFVFRTRFSRTAGKSFLPLPCKSDVLYVSDPCEHLDQGEEGDLGFFRGIFKSFATSRVKKMLIEKRARFHPRELCPYCKAKLWNMFQENMIPRSASARLGAYDDSVEYFVCLNGHVIGISTLLPLSDSEEAADE
;
A
#
# COMPACT_ATOMS: atom_id res chain seq x y z
N MET A 1 24.51 2.69 -3.22
CA MET A 1 24.33 3.43 -1.95
C MET A 1 23.29 2.74 -1.11
N ASN A 2 23.58 2.47 0.17
CA ASN A 2 22.59 1.95 1.12
C ASN A 2 21.91 3.14 1.81
N TRP A 3 20.77 3.59 1.30
CA TRP A 3 20.05 4.71 1.89
C TRP A 3 19.40 4.31 3.22
N ASN A 4 19.66 5.08 4.28
CA ASN A 4 18.99 4.89 5.57
C ASN A 4 17.85 5.93 5.75
N PRO A 5 16.57 5.51 5.66
CA PRO A 5 15.45 6.44 5.76
C PRO A 5 15.33 7.09 7.15
N ARG A 6 15.89 6.49 8.21
CA ARG A 6 15.94 7.11 9.54
C ARG A 6 16.84 8.35 9.54
N LEU A 7 17.98 8.30 8.84
CA LEU A 7 18.87 9.46 8.73
C LEU A 7 18.22 10.60 7.95
N ILE A 8 17.49 10.29 6.87
CA ILE A 8 16.73 11.30 6.12
C ILE A 8 15.72 12.00 7.05
N ALA A 9 14.98 11.23 7.85
CA ALA A 9 14.00 11.76 8.79
C ALA A 9 14.66 12.62 9.90
N ILE A 10 15.75 12.16 10.49
CA ILE A 10 16.50 12.92 11.51
C ILE A 10 17.01 14.23 10.92
N LEU A 11 17.58 14.19 9.71
CA LEU A 11 18.09 15.38 9.03
C LEU A 11 16.98 16.40 8.76
N SER A 12 15.79 15.95 8.34
CA SER A 12 14.63 16.82 8.15
C SER A 12 14.21 17.56 9.42
N CYS A 13 14.50 17.03 10.61
CA CYS A 13 14.14 17.65 11.87
C CYS A 13 15.14 18.72 12.35
N VAL A 14 16.31 18.87 11.69
CA VAL A 14 17.36 19.79 12.14
C VAL A 14 17.00 21.25 11.85
N CYS A 15 16.53 21.57 10.64
CA CYS A 15 16.08 22.92 10.28
C CYS A 15 15.20 22.91 9.02
N LYS A 16 14.54 24.05 8.72
CA LYS A 16 13.67 24.21 7.54
C LYS A 16 14.41 23.95 6.21
N TRP A 17 15.68 24.36 6.13
CA TRP A 17 16.47 24.15 4.92
C TRP A 17 16.71 22.65 4.68
N PHE A 18 17.10 21.90 5.72
CA PHE A 18 17.27 20.44 5.61
C PHE A 18 15.95 19.70 5.36
N ASP A 19 14.84 20.16 5.93
CA ASP A 19 13.51 19.61 5.63
C ASP A 19 13.18 19.75 4.13
N GLU A 20 13.45 20.91 3.53
CA GLU A 20 13.24 21.11 2.09
C GLU A 20 14.19 20.29 1.23
N VAL A 21 15.47 20.21 1.58
CA VAL A 21 16.43 19.31 0.90
C VAL A 21 15.96 17.86 0.97
N ALA A 22 15.45 17.43 2.12
CA ALA A 22 14.94 16.07 2.27
C ALA A 22 13.71 15.81 1.38
N LYS A 23 12.73 16.73 1.36
CA LYS A 23 11.52 16.62 0.55
C LYS A 23 11.81 16.62 -0.95
N GLN A 24 12.71 17.48 -1.41
CA GLN A 24 12.96 17.70 -2.83
C GLN A 24 13.99 16.73 -3.43
N VAL A 25 14.98 16.31 -2.63
CA VAL A 25 16.12 15.54 -3.12
C VAL A 25 16.23 14.18 -2.44
N LEU A 26 16.35 14.12 -1.10
CA LEU A 26 16.75 12.88 -0.44
C LEU A 26 15.68 11.78 -0.55
N TRP A 27 14.42 12.12 -0.36
CA TRP A 27 13.33 11.16 -0.53
C TRP A 27 13.18 10.70 -1.99
N LYS A 28 13.50 11.57 -2.95
CA LYS A 28 13.52 11.23 -4.37
C LYS A 28 14.59 10.19 -4.67
N GLU A 29 15.83 10.47 -4.29
CA GLU A 29 16.95 9.56 -4.48
C GLU A 29 16.75 8.24 -3.73
N PHE A 30 16.20 8.28 -2.52
CA PHE A 30 15.78 7.10 -1.78
C PHE A 30 14.81 6.23 -2.59
N CYS A 31 13.74 6.83 -3.14
CA CYS A 31 12.74 6.08 -3.91
C CYS A 31 13.32 5.47 -5.18
N HIS A 32 14.17 6.21 -5.92
CA HIS A 32 14.86 5.71 -7.11
C HIS A 32 15.79 4.52 -6.79
N ALA A 33 16.56 4.61 -5.71
CA ALA A 33 17.41 3.51 -5.28
C ALA A 33 16.60 2.30 -4.80
N ARG A 34 15.46 2.52 -4.12
CA ARG A 34 14.68 1.47 -3.48
C ARG A 34 13.80 0.67 -4.44
N ALA A 35 13.25 1.31 -5.47
CA ALA A 35 12.32 0.70 -6.41
C ALA A 35 12.51 1.21 -7.86
N PRO A 36 13.70 1.03 -8.47
CA PRO A 36 14.09 1.72 -9.70
C PRO A 36 13.14 1.46 -10.88
N LYS A 37 12.74 0.21 -11.11
CA LYS A 37 11.80 -0.14 -12.21
C LYS A 37 10.42 0.48 -12.00
N MET A 38 9.92 0.46 -10.76
CA MET A 38 8.64 1.09 -10.43
C MET A 38 8.75 2.61 -10.61
N MET A 39 9.86 3.24 -10.22
CA MET A 39 10.06 4.67 -10.39
C MET A 39 10.08 5.07 -11.86
N LEU A 40 10.83 4.34 -12.71
CA LEU A 40 10.84 4.58 -14.14
C LEU A 40 9.42 4.52 -14.74
N ASP A 41 8.63 3.51 -14.34
CA ASP A 41 7.25 3.39 -14.82
C ASP A 41 6.36 4.52 -14.29
N LEU A 42 6.44 4.85 -12.99
CA LEU A 42 5.63 5.91 -12.38
C LEU A 42 5.92 7.32 -12.92
N HIS A 43 7.13 7.57 -13.44
CA HIS A 43 7.48 8.85 -14.08
C HIS A 43 7.14 8.91 -15.57
N SER A 44 6.93 7.76 -16.21
CA SER A 44 6.60 7.73 -17.62
C SER A 44 5.16 8.16 -17.88
N GLY A 45 4.93 8.92 -18.96
CA GLY A 45 3.59 9.18 -19.50
C GLY A 45 2.76 10.23 -18.75
N GLY A 46 3.37 11.30 -18.23
CA GLY A 46 2.64 12.44 -17.64
C GLY A 46 2.00 12.17 -16.27
N SER A 47 2.48 11.14 -15.56
CA SER A 47 2.05 10.84 -14.20
C SER A 47 2.64 11.86 -13.22
N HIS A 48 1.80 12.78 -12.71
CA HIS A 48 2.15 13.78 -11.70
C HIS A 48 2.29 13.21 -10.27
N ILE A 49 2.22 11.88 -10.10
CA ILE A 49 2.15 11.23 -8.77
C ILE A 49 3.37 11.57 -7.91
N VAL A 50 4.51 11.77 -8.56
CA VAL A 50 5.80 11.90 -7.89
C VAL A 50 6.35 13.34 -7.92
N ASP A 51 5.66 14.25 -8.59
CA ASP A 51 6.03 15.68 -8.60
C ASP A 51 5.62 16.32 -7.27
N GLY A 52 6.48 16.15 -6.25
CA GLY A 52 6.40 16.87 -4.97
C GLY A 52 5.98 16.03 -3.76
N ASN A 53 5.64 14.75 -3.91
CA ASN A 53 5.24 13.89 -2.77
C ASN A 53 6.15 12.68 -2.51
N TRP A 54 7.46 12.85 -2.74
CA TRP A 54 8.50 11.85 -2.50
C TRP A 54 8.50 11.29 -1.09
N LYS A 55 8.21 12.13 -0.09
CA LYS A 55 8.14 11.70 1.32
C LYS A 55 7.03 10.67 1.55
N ALA A 56 5.85 10.86 0.96
CA ALA A 56 4.76 9.89 1.09
C ALA A 56 5.09 8.57 0.39
N LEU A 57 5.68 8.64 -0.81
CA LEU A 57 6.13 7.45 -1.53
C LEU A 57 7.24 6.71 -0.77
N GLY A 58 8.23 7.44 -0.26
CA GLY A 58 9.28 6.89 0.58
C GLY A 58 8.70 6.18 1.80
N LYS A 59 7.75 6.81 2.51
CA LYS A 59 7.03 6.20 3.63
C LYS A 59 6.26 4.95 3.20
N LEU A 60 5.54 4.98 2.08
CA LEU A 60 4.79 3.85 1.55
C LEU A 60 5.70 2.64 1.25
N LEU A 61 6.92 2.89 0.77
CA LEU A 61 7.90 1.84 0.45
C LEU A 61 8.47 1.13 1.68
N ILE A 62 8.41 1.74 2.87
CA ILE A 62 9.14 1.28 4.06
C ILE A 62 8.33 1.22 5.34
N TYR A 63 7.05 1.57 5.36
CA TYR A 63 6.30 1.69 6.60
C TYR A 63 5.03 0.87 6.54
N CYS A 64 4.94 -0.15 7.40
CA CYS A 64 3.68 -0.80 7.71
C CYS A 64 2.88 0.11 8.64
N ASN A 65 1.64 0.43 8.25
CA ASN A 65 0.79 1.27 9.08
C ASN A 65 0.25 0.50 10.30
N GLY A 66 0.15 -0.83 10.21
CA GLY A 66 -0.66 -1.61 11.13
C GLY A 66 -2.09 -1.09 11.20
N CYS A 67 -2.72 -1.25 12.36
CA CYS A 67 -4.05 -0.72 12.65
C CYS A 67 -4.17 -0.25 14.11
N THR A 68 -5.09 0.68 14.33
CA THR A 68 -5.46 1.16 15.67
C THR A 68 -6.94 0.91 15.87
N LYS A 69 -7.35 0.64 17.11
CA LYS A 69 -8.77 0.44 17.45
C LYS A 69 -9.61 1.63 16.99
N GLY A 70 -10.67 1.37 16.23
CA GLY A 70 -11.54 2.41 15.67
C GLY A 70 -10.94 3.21 14.50
N GLY A 71 -9.82 2.74 13.93
CA GLY A 71 -9.19 3.30 12.74
C GLY A 71 -9.76 2.71 11.45
N LEU A 72 -8.89 2.48 10.46
CA LEU A 72 -9.29 1.96 9.14
C LEU A 72 -9.76 0.50 9.15
N PHE A 73 -9.24 -0.32 10.05
CA PHE A 73 -9.42 -1.78 10.03
C PHE A 73 -9.73 -2.29 11.44
N ASN A 74 -10.88 -2.96 11.60
CA ASN A 74 -11.36 -3.67 12.80
C ASN A 74 -11.14 -2.96 14.16
N ASN A 75 -11.33 -3.71 15.25
CA ASN A 75 -11.14 -3.25 16.63
C ASN A 75 -9.83 -3.78 17.26
N ILE A 76 -8.89 -4.25 16.44
CA ILE A 76 -7.57 -4.72 16.86
C ILE A 76 -6.58 -3.56 16.92
N HIS A 77 -5.51 -3.73 17.68
CA HIS A 77 -4.35 -2.86 17.60
C HIS A 77 -3.12 -3.63 17.15
N VAL A 78 -2.60 -3.26 15.98
CA VAL A 78 -1.29 -3.70 15.47
C VAL A 78 -0.42 -2.47 15.27
N PRO A 79 0.71 -2.32 16.00
CA PRO A 79 1.56 -1.15 15.87
C PRO A 79 2.23 -1.07 14.50
N GLY A 80 2.23 0.13 13.91
CA GLY A 80 2.96 0.38 12.67
C GLY A 80 4.48 0.40 12.88
N HIS A 81 5.24 -0.10 11.91
CA HIS A 81 6.70 -0.22 11.99
C HIS A 81 7.39 -0.05 10.64
N PHE A 82 8.71 0.13 10.68
CA PHE A 82 9.53 0.09 9.47
C PHE A 82 9.64 -1.33 8.93
N VAL A 83 9.50 -1.48 7.63
CA VAL A 83 9.72 -2.71 6.89
C VAL A 83 10.99 -2.55 6.05
N PHE A 84 11.98 -3.36 6.37
CA PHE A 84 13.32 -3.23 5.80
C PHE A 84 13.33 -3.55 4.30
N ARG A 85 12.65 -4.63 3.90
CA ARG A 85 12.49 -5.06 2.51
C ARG A 85 11.02 -5.29 2.21
N THR A 86 10.58 -4.71 1.10
CA THR A 86 9.21 -4.85 0.59
C THR A 86 9.34 -4.73 -0.92
N ARG A 87 8.81 -5.72 -1.63
CA ARG A 87 8.76 -5.73 -3.09
C ARG A 87 7.37 -5.27 -3.49
N PHE A 88 7.31 -4.39 -4.49
CA PHE A 88 6.07 -3.97 -5.13
C PHE A 88 5.99 -4.63 -6.50
N SER A 89 4.85 -5.25 -6.79
CA SER A 89 4.64 -6.03 -8.02
C SER A 89 3.43 -5.50 -8.79
N ARG A 90 3.67 -5.15 -10.05
CA ARG A 90 2.62 -4.80 -11.02
C ARG A 90 1.74 -6.01 -11.34
N THR A 91 2.34 -7.20 -11.42
CA THR A 91 1.60 -8.45 -11.68
C THR A 91 0.67 -8.76 -10.51
N ALA A 92 1.16 -8.61 -9.26
CA ALA A 92 0.32 -8.77 -8.08
C ALA A 92 -0.85 -7.76 -8.11
N GLY A 93 -0.57 -6.49 -8.43
CA GLY A 93 -1.59 -5.46 -8.49
C GLY A 93 -2.70 -5.72 -9.51
N LYS A 94 -2.46 -6.48 -10.60
CA LYS A 94 -3.52 -6.92 -11.52
C LYS A 94 -4.60 -7.75 -10.82
N SER A 95 -4.27 -8.48 -9.77
CA SER A 95 -5.23 -9.29 -9.00
C SER A 95 -6.19 -8.45 -8.14
N PHE A 96 -5.86 -7.17 -7.89
CA PHE A 96 -6.66 -6.23 -7.11
C PHE A 96 -7.55 -5.34 -7.98
N LEU A 97 -7.52 -5.51 -9.30
CA LEU A 97 -8.31 -4.69 -10.23
C LEU A 97 -9.55 -5.46 -10.70
N PRO A 98 -10.77 -4.88 -10.57
CA PRO A 98 -11.96 -5.41 -11.22
C PRO A 98 -11.76 -5.57 -12.73
N LEU A 99 -12.50 -6.49 -13.36
CA LEU A 99 -12.40 -6.74 -14.80
C LEU A 99 -12.46 -5.47 -15.67
N PRO A 100 -13.39 -4.52 -15.43
CA PRO A 100 -13.42 -3.27 -16.19
C PRO A 100 -12.18 -2.40 -16.03
N CYS A 101 -11.42 -2.59 -14.94
CA CYS A 101 -10.26 -1.78 -14.57
C CYS A 101 -8.91 -2.43 -14.90
N LYS A 102 -8.87 -3.58 -15.59
CA LYS A 102 -7.61 -4.32 -15.84
C LYS A 102 -6.56 -3.57 -16.67
N SER A 103 -6.93 -2.48 -17.35
CA SER A 103 -5.96 -1.61 -18.03
C SER A 103 -5.21 -0.69 -17.08
N ASP A 104 -5.75 -0.44 -15.88
CA ASP A 104 -5.09 0.39 -14.89
C ASP A 104 -3.80 -0.28 -14.41
N VAL A 105 -2.82 0.53 -14.04
CA VAL A 105 -1.56 0.04 -13.50
C VAL A 105 -1.53 0.30 -12.01
N LEU A 106 -1.54 -0.78 -11.24
CA LEU A 106 -1.42 -0.79 -9.79
C LEU A 106 -0.21 -1.66 -9.41
N TYR A 107 0.64 -1.12 -8.55
CA TYR A 107 1.68 -1.86 -7.86
C TYR A 107 1.20 -2.18 -6.45
N VAL A 108 1.32 -3.45 -6.03
CA VAL A 108 0.98 -3.88 -4.66
C VAL A 108 2.20 -4.54 -4.03
N SER A 109 2.41 -4.28 -2.74
CA SER A 109 3.46 -4.89 -1.96
C SER A 109 3.15 -6.34 -1.63
N ASP A 110 4.17 -7.14 -1.39
CA ASP A 110 3.99 -8.34 -0.57
C ASP A 110 3.47 -7.93 0.83
N PRO A 111 2.63 -8.75 1.48
CA PRO A 111 2.11 -8.45 2.82
C PRO A 111 3.22 -8.37 3.86
N CYS A 112 3.01 -7.51 4.85
CA CYS A 112 3.71 -7.57 6.11
C CYS A 112 2.88 -8.47 7.03
N GLU A 113 3.43 -9.63 7.40
CA GLU A 113 2.75 -10.63 8.20
C GLU A 113 2.86 -10.29 9.69
N HIS A 114 1.73 -10.39 10.38
CA HIS A 114 1.59 -10.19 11.82
C HIS A 114 0.86 -11.40 12.36
N LEU A 115 1.63 -12.32 12.94
CA LEU A 115 1.13 -13.60 13.42
C LEU A 115 0.50 -13.47 14.81
N ASP A 116 -0.34 -14.44 15.18
CA ASP A 116 -0.89 -14.58 16.53
C ASP A 116 -1.73 -13.38 17.01
N GLN A 117 -2.60 -12.82 16.16
CA GLN A 117 -3.45 -11.67 16.52
C GLN A 117 -4.74 -12.05 17.26
N GLY A 118 -4.71 -13.18 17.98
CA GLY A 118 -5.85 -13.72 18.72
C GLY A 118 -6.92 -14.30 17.80
N GLU A 119 -8.19 -13.93 18.04
CA GLU A 119 -9.34 -14.43 17.28
C GLU A 119 -9.31 -14.07 15.78
N GLU A 120 -8.53 -13.07 15.41
CA GLU A 120 -8.45 -12.56 14.04
C GLU A 120 -7.40 -13.31 13.19
N GLY A 121 -6.66 -14.25 13.80
CA GLY A 121 -5.67 -15.07 13.13
C GLY A 121 -4.43 -14.29 12.69
N ASP A 122 -3.77 -14.80 11.65
CA ASP A 122 -2.60 -14.15 11.07
C ASP A 122 -3.03 -13.04 10.11
N LEU A 123 -2.47 -11.84 10.28
CA LEU A 123 -2.86 -10.67 9.49
C LEU A 123 -1.76 -10.28 8.50
N GLY A 124 -2.18 -9.95 7.28
CA GLY A 124 -1.31 -9.45 6.22
C GLY A 124 -1.60 -8.00 5.87
N PHE A 125 -0.73 -7.07 6.26
CA PHE A 125 -0.85 -5.67 5.85
C PHE A 125 -0.11 -5.41 4.55
N PHE A 126 -0.84 -4.97 3.53
CA PHE A 126 -0.27 -4.63 2.23
C PHE A 126 -0.49 -3.17 1.85
N ARG A 127 0.32 -2.72 0.89
CA ARG A 127 0.41 -1.33 0.44
C ARG A 127 0.46 -1.31 -1.06
N GLY A 128 0.10 -0.19 -1.68
CA GLY A 128 0.17 -0.12 -3.13
C GLY A 128 0.11 1.28 -3.67
N ILE A 129 0.41 1.43 -4.95
CA ILE A 129 0.35 2.71 -5.64
C ILE A 129 -0.09 2.52 -7.09
N PHE A 130 -1.12 3.26 -7.49
CA PHE A 130 -1.53 3.38 -8.87
C PHE A 130 -0.54 4.26 -9.65
N LYS A 131 -0.31 3.96 -10.94
CA LYS A 131 0.53 4.81 -11.82
C LYS A 131 -0.16 6.09 -12.28
N SER A 132 -1.46 6.05 -12.54
CA SER A 132 -2.19 7.23 -13.07
C SER A 132 -3.59 7.25 -12.48
N PHE A 133 -3.68 7.27 -11.15
CA PHE A 133 -4.97 7.16 -10.47
C PHE A 133 -5.95 8.28 -10.87
N ALA A 134 -5.45 9.48 -11.14
CA ALA A 134 -6.28 10.60 -11.54
C ALA A 134 -7.10 10.33 -12.82
N THR A 135 -6.58 9.48 -13.72
CA THR A 135 -7.20 9.10 -15.00
C THR A 135 -7.58 7.62 -15.05
N SER A 136 -7.54 6.91 -13.91
CA SER A 136 -7.80 5.47 -13.87
C SER A 136 -9.28 5.14 -14.01
N ARG A 137 -9.56 3.95 -14.54
CA ARG A 137 -10.93 3.42 -14.59
C ARG A 137 -11.47 3.17 -13.18
N VAL A 138 -10.62 2.76 -12.23
CA VAL A 138 -11.01 2.63 -10.82
C VAL A 138 -11.57 3.95 -10.29
N LYS A 139 -10.86 5.07 -10.49
CA LYS A 139 -11.34 6.38 -10.02
C LYS A 139 -12.64 6.79 -10.72
N LYS A 140 -12.74 6.56 -12.03
CA LYS A 140 -13.96 6.81 -12.80
C LYS A 140 -15.15 6.05 -12.22
N MET A 141 -15.00 4.75 -11.96
CA MET A 141 -16.05 3.91 -11.36
C MET A 141 -16.44 4.35 -9.96
N LEU A 142 -15.48 4.74 -9.11
CA LEU A 142 -15.77 5.28 -7.77
C LEU A 142 -16.63 6.54 -7.85
N ILE A 143 -16.33 7.44 -8.80
CA ILE A 143 -17.12 8.66 -9.04
C ILE A 143 -18.52 8.31 -9.56
N GLU A 144 -18.64 7.41 -10.52
CA GLU A 144 -19.92 6.95 -11.08
C GLU A 144 -20.82 6.32 -10.01
N LYS A 145 -20.23 5.54 -9.11
CA LYS A 145 -20.91 4.96 -7.93
C LYS A 145 -21.29 5.99 -6.87
N ARG A 146 -20.80 7.23 -6.97
CA ARG A 146 -20.91 8.27 -5.94
C ARG A 146 -20.33 7.81 -4.60
N ALA A 147 -19.23 7.05 -4.68
CA ALA A 147 -18.53 6.50 -3.52
C ALA A 147 -18.12 7.62 -2.57
N ARG A 148 -18.45 7.46 -1.28
CA ARG A 148 -18.12 8.45 -0.27
C ARG A 148 -16.71 8.22 0.25
N PHE A 149 -16.03 9.32 0.59
CA PHE A 149 -14.79 9.19 1.33
C PHE A 149 -15.05 8.68 2.74
N HIS A 150 -14.07 7.99 3.29
CA HIS A 150 -14.05 7.64 4.70
C HIS A 150 -14.24 8.92 5.56
N PRO A 151 -15.15 8.91 6.54
CA PRO A 151 -15.58 10.14 7.22
C PRO A 151 -14.48 10.77 8.08
N ARG A 152 -13.60 9.95 8.66
CA ARG A 152 -12.60 10.38 9.67
C ARG A 152 -11.16 10.15 9.21
N GLU A 153 -10.85 8.90 8.89
CA GLU A 153 -9.50 8.49 8.50
C GLU A 153 -8.99 9.12 7.19
N LEU A 154 -7.67 9.31 7.15
CA LEU A 154 -6.91 9.83 6.02
C LEU A 154 -5.78 8.87 5.67
N CYS A 155 -5.26 8.98 4.45
CA CYS A 155 -4.13 8.17 4.01
C CYS A 155 -2.95 8.33 4.98
N PRO A 156 -2.41 7.24 5.57
CA PRO A 156 -1.30 7.34 6.52
C PRO A 156 0.01 7.83 5.88
N TYR A 157 0.11 7.76 4.55
CA TYR A 157 1.29 8.17 3.80
C TYR A 157 1.26 9.65 3.40
N CYS A 158 0.13 10.12 2.84
CA CYS A 158 0.02 11.47 2.28
C CYS A 158 -1.09 12.34 2.87
N LYS A 159 -1.86 11.83 3.83
CA LYS A 159 -3.00 12.52 4.48
C LYS A 159 -4.17 12.90 3.55
N ALA A 160 -4.22 12.36 2.33
CA ALA A 160 -5.35 12.54 1.44
C ALA A 160 -6.58 11.71 1.88
N LYS A 161 -7.77 12.14 1.46
CA LYS A 161 -9.03 11.39 1.66
C LYS A 161 -8.98 10.02 0.98
N LEU A 162 -9.68 9.04 1.59
CA LEU A 162 -9.67 7.62 1.23
C LEU A 162 -11.08 7.16 0.82
N TRP A 163 -11.17 6.33 -0.22
CA TRP A 163 -12.36 5.50 -0.49
C TRP A 163 -12.19 4.12 0.11
N ASN A 164 -13.26 3.55 0.67
CA ASN A 164 -13.30 2.14 1.08
C ASN A 164 -13.68 1.28 -0.14
N MET A 165 -12.81 0.38 -0.57
CA MET A 165 -13.05 -0.40 -1.78
C MET A 165 -13.99 -1.59 -1.54
N PHE A 166 -14.06 -2.08 -0.31
CA PHE A 166 -14.97 -3.15 0.10
C PHE A 166 -16.42 -2.66 0.06
N GLN A 167 -16.70 -1.51 0.69
CA GLN A 167 -18.04 -0.90 0.71
C GLN A 167 -18.59 -0.60 -0.69
N GLU A 168 -17.70 -0.33 -1.65
CA GLU A 168 -18.07 0.00 -3.03
C GLU A 168 -18.15 -1.23 -3.96
N ASN A 169 -17.95 -2.44 -3.42
CA ASN A 169 -17.87 -3.70 -4.16
C ASN A 169 -16.84 -3.64 -5.30
N MET A 170 -15.64 -3.16 -4.97
CA MET A 170 -14.53 -2.95 -5.91
C MET A 170 -13.35 -3.89 -5.66
N ILE A 171 -13.49 -4.89 -4.77
CA ILE A 171 -12.47 -5.88 -4.43
C ILE A 171 -12.76 -7.18 -5.19
N PRO A 172 -11.92 -7.59 -6.15
CA PRO A 172 -12.09 -8.87 -6.83
C PRO A 172 -11.64 -10.04 -5.94
N ARG A 173 -12.28 -11.20 -6.08
CA ARG A 173 -11.84 -12.45 -5.40
C ARG A 173 -10.40 -12.85 -5.72
N SER A 174 -9.85 -12.45 -6.88
CA SER A 174 -8.44 -12.70 -7.17
C SER A 174 -7.47 -12.04 -6.18
N ALA A 175 -7.92 -11.06 -5.39
CA ALA A 175 -7.11 -10.42 -4.36
C ALA A 175 -6.81 -11.37 -3.18
N SER A 176 -7.80 -12.11 -2.65
CA SER A 176 -7.60 -13.09 -1.56
C SER A 176 -6.62 -14.18 -1.99
N ALA A 177 -6.88 -14.76 -3.17
CA ALA A 177 -5.99 -15.77 -3.75
C ALA A 177 -4.55 -15.27 -3.96
N ARG A 178 -4.36 -14.00 -4.38
CA ARG A 178 -3.02 -13.43 -4.56
C ARG A 178 -2.27 -13.26 -3.24
N LEU A 179 -3.01 -12.99 -2.16
CA LEU A 179 -2.48 -12.76 -0.82
C LEU A 179 -2.30 -14.03 -0.01
N GLY A 180 -2.81 -15.18 -0.47
CA GLY A 180 -2.88 -16.38 0.36
C GLY A 180 -3.81 -16.16 1.56
N ALA A 181 -4.90 -15.43 1.36
CA ALA A 181 -5.84 -15.03 2.40
C ALA A 181 -7.16 -15.77 2.27
N TYR A 182 -7.93 -15.85 3.37
CA TYR A 182 -9.30 -16.33 3.33
C TYR A 182 -10.14 -15.49 2.35
N ASP A 183 -11.10 -16.13 1.71
CA ASP A 183 -12.06 -15.43 0.87
C ASP A 183 -12.82 -14.38 1.68
N ASP A 184 -13.09 -13.25 1.03
CA ASP A 184 -13.77 -12.08 1.61
C ASP A 184 -13.09 -11.44 2.84
N SER A 185 -11.87 -11.84 3.20
CA SER A 185 -11.08 -11.23 4.29
C SER A 185 -10.26 -10.00 3.87
N VAL A 186 -10.24 -9.68 2.57
CA VAL A 186 -9.43 -8.58 2.05
C VAL A 186 -10.21 -7.27 2.12
N GLU A 187 -9.70 -6.33 2.90
CA GLU A 187 -10.20 -4.95 2.92
C GLU A 187 -9.08 -4.00 2.53
N TYR A 188 -9.37 -3.04 1.63
CA TYR A 188 -8.42 -1.97 1.34
C TYR A 188 -9.07 -0.66 0.96
N PHE A 189 -8.28 0.39 1.12
CA PHE A 189 -8.63 1.76 0.83
C PHE A 189 -7.72 2.34 -0.25
N VAL A 190 -8.26 3.25 -1.06
CA VAL A 190 -7.48 4.01 -2.04
C VAL A 190 -7.63 5.50 -1.80
N CYS A 191 -6.52 6.23 -1.71
CA CYS A 191 -6.56 7.69 -1.52
C CYS A 191 -6.59 8.45 -2.84
N LEU A 192 -6.90 9.76 -2.78
CA LEU A 192 -6.90 10.65 -3.95
C LEU A 192 -5.59 10.67 -4.77
N ASN A 193 -4.45 10.33 -4.13
CA ASN A 193 -3.15 10.25 -4.78
C ASN A 193 -2.81 8.83 -5.26
N GLY A 194 -3.75 7.89 -5.20
CA GLY A 194 -3.58 6.52 -5.68
C GLY A 194 -2.82 5.58 -4.74
N HIS A 195 -2.53 5.98 -3.51
CA HIS A 195 -2.00 5.05 -2.51
C HIS A 195 -3.07 4.07 -2.03
N VAL A 196 -2.68 2.81 -1.93
CA VAL A 196 -3.47 1.69 -1.40
C VAL A 196 -2.97 1.33 -0.01
N ILE A 197 -3.90 1.12 0.92
CA ILE A 197 -3.64 0.55 2.25
C ILE A 197 -4.62 -0.58 2.44
N GLY A 198 -4.16 -1.77 2.75
CA GLY A 198 -5.04 -2.92 2.94
C GLY A 198 -4.57 -3.89 4.00
N ILE A 199 -5.51 -4.74 4.38
CA ILE A 199 -5.37 -5.83 5.33
C ILE A 199 -6.02 -7.09 4.75
N SER A 200 -5.56 -8.25 5.17
CA SER A 200 -6.20 -9.53 4.92
C SER A 200 -5.97 -10.49 6.07
N THR A 201 -6.89 -11.42 6.30
CA THR A 201 -6.65 -12.57 7.17
C THR A 201 -6.00 -13.68 6.37
N LEU A 202 -4.77 -14.01 6.70
CA LEU A 202 -3.95 -14.98 5.99
C LEU A 202 -4.40 -16.40 6.31
N LEU A 203 -4.27 -17.28 5.32
CA LEU A 203 -4.41 -18.71 5.54
C LEU A 203 -3.23 -19.20 6.39
N PRO A 204 -3.45 -20.16 7.31
CA PRO A 204 -2.36 -20.81 8.01
C PRO A 204 -1.36 -21.39 7.02
N LEU A 205 -0.07 -21.23 7.29
CA LEU A 205 0.95 -21.99 6.58
C LEU A 205 0.76 -23.45 6.99
N SER A 206 0.25 -24.30 6.10
CA SER A 206 0.30 -25.74 6.32
C SER A 206 1.75 -26.18 6.15
N ASP A 207 2.37 -26.67 7.22
CA ASP A 207 3.64 -27.41 7.14
C ASP A 207 3.38 -28.73 6.38
N SER A 208 3.28 -28.67 5.05
CA SER A 208 3.26 -29.86 4.22
C SER A 208 4.71 -30.32 3.99
N GLU A 209 5.38 -30.70 5.07
CA GLU A 209 6.48 -31.67 5.07
C GLU A 209 6.03 -32.91 5.86
N GLU A 210 4.93 -33.53 5.43
CA GLU A 210 4.80 -34.97 5.65
C GLU A 210 5.76 -35.63 4.65
N ALA A 211 6.95 -35.98 5.16
CA ALA A 211 7.86 -36.87 4.48
C ALA A 211 7.08 -38.12 4.03
N ALA A 212 6.96 -38.29 2.72
CA ALA A 212 6.52 -39.55 2.15
C ALA A 212 7.64 -40.56 2.36
N ASP A 213 7.66 -41.19 3.54
CA ASP A 213 8.40 -42.41 3.80
C ASP A 213 7.56 -43.60 3.30
N GLU A 214 7.77 -44.01 2.06
CA GLU A 214 7.67 -45.41 1.59
C GLU A 214 8.86 -45.73 0.67
#